data_AF-A0A2G2DEW0-F1
#
_entry.id   AF-A0A2G2DEW0-F1
#
_cell.length_a   1.000
_cell.length_b   1.000
_cell.length_c   1.000
_cell.angle_alpha   90.00
_cell.angle_beta   90.00
_cell.angle_gamma   90.00
#
_symmetry.space_group_name_H-M   'P 1'
#
loop_
_entity.id
_entity.type
_entity.pdbx_description
1 polymer ?
#
loop_
_entity_poly.entity_id
_entity_poly.type
_entity_poly.pdbx_seq_one_letter_code
_entity_poly.pdbx_strand_id
1 'polypeptide(L)' 'MEKRKSTLRQITVTRALKAARAAGYARARLITHPDGRIEIIGEDTPEVTPATEQSPFEQWKSKNAR' A
#
# COMPACT_ATOMS: atom_id res chain seq x y z
N MET A 1 20.41 21.81 -6.41
CA MET A 1 20.76 20.37 -6.35
C MET A 1 19.52 19.57 -6.69
N GLU A 2 19.47 19.01 -7.90
CA GLU A 2 18.35 18.18 -8.35
C GLU A 2 18.44 16.80 -7.68
N LYS A 3 17.41 16.44 -6.91
CA LYS A 3 17.40 15.17 -6.16
C LYS A 3 17.33 14.03 -7.17
N ARG A 4 18.41 13.24 -7.26
CA ARG A 4 18.46 12.04 -8.09
C ARG A 4 17.24 11.18 -7.76
N LYS A 5 16.41 10.88 -8.77
CA LYS A 5 15.35 9.87 -8.65
C LYS A 5 15.99 8.62 -8.07
N SER A 6 15.69 8.30 -6.82
CA SER A 6 16.13 7.06 -6.19
C SER A 6 15.54 5.92 -6.99
N THR A 7 16.33 5.35 -7.90
CA THR A 7 15.95 4.16 -8.64
C THR A 7 16.03 3.00 -7.66
N LEU A 8 14.91 2.71 -7.01
CA LEU A 8 14.78 1.50 -6.20
C LEU A 8 15.08 0.30 -7.08
N ARG A 9 16.22 -0.36 -6.83
CA ARG A 9 16.55 -1.58 -7.54
C ARG A 9 15.57 -2.66 -7.13
N GLN A 10 15.06 -3.42 -8.10
CA GLN A 10 14.13 -4.52 -7.87
C GLN A 10 14.60 -5.46 -6.75
N ILE A 11 15.90 -5.80 -6.71
CA ILE A 11 16.47 -6.65 -5.66
C ILE A 11 16.29 -6.09 -4.24
N THR A 12 16.34 -4.76 -4.08
CA THR A 12 16.18 -4.10 -2.78
C THR A 12 14.73 -4.18 -2.33
N VAL A 13 13.80 -3.90 -3.24
CA VAL A 13 12.35 -4.01 -2.99
C VAL A 13 11.98 -5.45 -2.63
N THR A 14 12.50 -6.43 -3.36
CA THR A 14 12.23 -7.85 -3.09
C THR A 14 12.75 -8.27 -1.70
N ARG A 15 13.96 -7.83 -1.31
CA ARG A 15 14.52 -8.13 0.02
C ARG A 15 13.69 -7.48 1.13
N ALA A 16 13.31 -6.23 0.94
CA ALA A 16 12.46 -5.47 1.86
C ALA A 16 11.12 -6.16 2.13
N LEU A 17 10.39 -6.54 1.07
CA LEU A 17 9.10 -7.20 1.19
C LEU A 17 9.20 -8.61 1.77
N LYS A 18 10.28 -9.34 1.46
CA LYS A 18 10.56 -10.65 2.10
C LYS A 18 10.80 -10.50 3.60
N ALA A 19 11.53 -9.48 4.02
CA ALA A 19 11.75 -9.21 5.44
C ALA A 19 10.44 -8.86 6.16
N ALA A 20 9.58 -8.03 5.55
CA ALA A 20 8.26 -7.72 6.11
C ALA A 20 7.38 -8.98 6.26
N ARG A 21 7.36 -9.85 5.24
CA ARG A 21 6.65 -11.13 5.31
C ARG A 21 7.20 -12.06 6.39
N ALA A 22 8.53 -12.15 6.52
CA ALA A 22 9.18 -12.94 7.56
C ALA A 22 8.89 -12.42 8.97
N ALA A 23 8.66 -11.11 9.12
CA ALA A 23 8.25 -10.48 10.36
C ALA A 23 6.74 -10.66 10.68
N GLY A 24 5.98 -11.36 9.82
CA GLY A 24 4.57 -11.67 10.06
C GLY A 24 3.58 -10.74 9.37
N TYR A 25 4.04 -9.70 8.68
CA TYR A 25 3.16 -8.74 8.03
C TYR A 25 2.58 -9.27 6.72
N ALA A 26 1.26 -9.16 6.55
CA ALA A 26 0.58 -9.53 5.31
C ALA A 26 0.77 -8.48 4.20
N ARG A 27 0.88 -7.20 4.58
CA ARG A 27 1.15 -6.06 3.69
C ARG A 27 2.26 -5.20 4.24
N ALA A 28 2.93 -4.48 3.35
CA ALA A 28 3.92 -3.49 3.74
C ALA A 28 3.96 -2.33 2.75
N ARG A 29 4.27 -1.14 3.25
CA ARG A 29 4.50 0.08 2.46
C ARG A 29 5.98 0.41 2.45
N LEU A 30 6.51 0.68 1.27
CA LEU A 30 7.89 1.12 1.08
C LEU A 30 7.90 2.60 0.70
N ILE A 31 8.57 3.42 1.52
CA ILE A 31 8.64 4.87 1.35
C ILE A 31 10.07 5.25 1.00
N THR A 32 10.24 6.02 -0.08
CA THR A 32 11.52 6.61 -0.45
C THR A 32 11.51 8.08 -0.08
N HIS A 33 12.40 8.45 0.84
CA HIS A 33 12.51 9.82 1.29
C HIS A 33 13.44 10.64 0.38
N PRO A 34 13.20 11.95 0.25
CA PRO A 34 14.04 12.83 -0.55
C PRO A 34 15.49 13.00 -0.06
N ASP A 35 15.79 12.54 1.15
CA ASP A 35 17.14 12.48 1.75
C ASP A 35 17.91 11.20 1.37
N GLY A 36 17.28 10.29 0.61
CA GLY A 36 17.85 9.02 0.19
C GLY A 36 17.57 7.85 1.15
N ARG A 37 16.85 8.08 2.24
CA ARG A 37 16.44 7.03 3.17
C ARG A 37 15.28 6.20 2.59
N ILE A 38 15.30 4.91 2.87
CA ILE A 38 14.22 3.97 2.52
C ILE A 38 13.64 3.43 3.81
N GLU A 39 12.32 3.55 3.97
CA GLU A 39 11.58 2.99 5.10
C GLU A 39 10.61 1.91 4.62
N ILE A 40 10.40 0.90 5.45
CA ILE A 40 9.44 -0.18 5.23
C ILE A 40 8.53 -0.23 6.46
N ILE A 41 7.24 -0.12 6.25
CA ILE A 41 6.23 -0.14 7.30
C ILE A 41 5.36 -1.37 7.07
N GLY A 42 5.31 -2.28 8.04
CA GLY A 42 4.38 -3.40 8.02
C GLY A 42 2.96 -2.92 8.35
N GLU A 43 1.99 -3.30 7.54
CA GLU A 43 0.58 -2.95 7.72
C GLU A 43 -0.20 -4.24 8.01
N ASP A 44 -0.54 -4.46 9.29
CA ASP A 44 -1.34 -5.62 9.76
C ASP A 44 -2.83 -5.32 9.91
N THR A 45 -3.22 -4.05 9.76
CA THR A 45 -4.62 -3.69 9.84
C THR A 45 -5.30 -4.15 8.54
N PRO A 46 -6.46 -4.86 8.60
CA PRO A 46 -7.29 -4.99 7.43
C PRO A 46 -7.51 -3.58 6.88
N GLU A 47 -7.40 -3.43 5.57
CA GLU A 47 -7.72 -2.18 4.89
C GLU A 47 -9.08 -1.74 5.41
N VAL A 48 -9.11 -0.69 6.25
CA VAL A 48 -10.30 0.13 6.31
C VAL A 48 -10.25 0.86 4.98
N THR A 49 -10.66 0.16 3.92
CA THR A 49 -11.09 0.81 2.70
C THR A 49 -12.11 1.80 3.22
N PRO A 50 -11.88 3.13 3.16
CA PRO A 50 -12.91 4.07 3.56
C PRO A 50 -14.13 3.61 2.76
N ALA A 51 -15.21 3.25 3.46
CA ALA A 51 -16.38 2.69 2.83
C ALA A 51 -16.72 3.66 1.70
N THR A 52 -16.45 3.26 0.45
CA THR A 52 -16.79 4.07 -0.68
C THR A 52 -18.29 4.17 -0.59
N GLU A 53 -18.80 5.32 -0.13
CA GLU A 53 -20.22 5.55 0.02
C GLU A 53 -20.82 5.14 -1.32
N GLN A 54 -21.58 4.05 -1.30
CA GLN A 54 -22.08 3.45 -2.53
C GLN A 54 -22.84 4.55 -3.26
N SER A 55 -22.55 4.75 -4.54
CA SER A 55 -23.27 5.76 -5.31
C SER A 55 -24.78 5.49 -5.20
N PRO A 56 -25.64 6.53 -5.29
CA PRO A 56 -27.08 6.35 -5.20
C PRO A 56 -27.63 5.28 -6.15
N PHE A 57 -26.95 5.07 -7.29
CA PHE A 57 -27.29 4.02 -8.26
C PHE A 57 -26.99 2.60 -7.75
N GLU A 58 -25.84 2.36 -7.13
CA GLU A 58 -25.53 1.05 -6.53
C GLU A 58 -26.46 0.73 -5.35
N GLN A 59 -26.82 1.75 -4.57
CA GLN A 59 -27.83 1.61 -3.51
C GLN A 59 -29.21 1.22 -4.09
N TRP A 60 -29.64 1.85 -5.19
CA TRP A 60 -30.89 1.49 -5.86
C TRP A 60 -30.87 0.05 -6.38
N LYS A 61 -29.77 -0.35 -7.04
CA LYS A 61 -29.63 -1.69 -7.64
C LYS A 61 -29.77 -2.79 -6.58
N SER A 62 -29.11 -2.61 -5.42
CA SER A 62 -29.21 -3.57 -4.30
C SER A 62 -30.64 -3.74 -3.75
N LYS A 63 -31.46 -2.68 -3.81
CA LYS A 63 -32.82 -2.68 -3.27
C LYS A 63 -33.88 -3.16 -4.27
N ASN A 64 -33.64 -3.01 -5.57
CA ASN A 64 -34.68 -3.16 -6.60
C ASN A 64 -34.37 -4.25 -7.64
N ALA A 65 -33.12 -4.70 -7.77
CA ALA A 65 -32.78 -5.82 -8.65
C ALA A 65 -32.89 -7.15 -7.87
N ARG A 66 -34.12 -7.66 -7.75
CA ARG A 66 -34.40 -9.06 -7.40
C ARG A 66 -35.31 -9.67 -8.45
#